data_AF-A0AA96I3K4-F1
#
_entry.id   AF-A0AA96I3K4-F1
#
_cell.length_a   1.000
_cell.length_b   1.000
_cell.length_c   1.000
_cell.angle_alpha   90.00
_cell.angle_beta   90.00
_cell.angle_gamma   90.00
#
_symmetry.space_group_name_H-M   'P 1'
#
loop_
_entity.id
_entity.type
_entity.pdbx_description
1 polymer ?
#
loop_
_entity_poly.entity_id
_entity_poly.type
_entity_poly.pdbx_seq_one_letter_code
_entity_poly.pdbx_strand_id
1 'polypeptide(L)'
;MKFFIIAIFITNLFGGIYDNLAKNSLKFIKPNIIESIGKKYGDDGVVALERLSVKYQDKSLQKFNSIANEYGVNGIKVVAKYGDDVALNKNTIGMISKYEDKGFYMIKQYPSSSLYYEKYGDKFMIGADKYGNQRLIKYLDDSSKYGQDGKVMELLSKFGDKANQFFQANWGKLLTGGFVLLNSDEIITSIENVGKEALAVTGETVSKSVDSISNSNLGLIIGFALILFVFLKFGWDKVVRKKVD
;
A
#
# COMPACT_ATOMS: atom_id res chain seq x y z
N MET A 1 49.74 1.51 -6.49
CA MET A 1 48.57 1.00 -7.24
C MET A 1 47.28 1.07 -6.39
N LYS A 2 46.98 2.25 -5.83
CA LYS A 2 45.87 2.51 -4.89
C LYS A 2 45.03 3.75 -5.29
N PHE A 3 45.17 4.24 -6.52
CA PHE A 3 44.59 5.53 -6.96
C PHE A 3 43.55 5.43 -8.08
N PHE A 4 43.16 4.21 -8.52
CA PHE A 4 42.29 4.05 -9.70
C PHE A 4 40.81 3.77 -9.44
N ILE A 5 40.36 3.65 -8.18
CA ILE A 5 38.95 3.33 -7.87
C ILE A 5 38.07 4.59 -7.79
N ILE A 6 38.65 5.79 -7.64
CA ILE A 6 37.89 7.05 -7.58
C ILE A 6 37.42 7.53 -8.97
N ALA A 7 37.90 6.93 -10.06
CA ALA A 7 37.68 7.45 -11.42
C ALA A 7 36.62 6.70 -12.26
N ILE A 8 36.01 5.59 -11.79
CA ILE A 8 35.17 4.74 -12.66
C ILE A 8 33.65 4.86 -12.40
N PHE A 9 33.18 5.50 -11.32
CA PHE A 9 31.75 5.47 -10.98
C PHE A 9 30.85 6.57 -11.61
N ILE A 10 31.43 7.48 -12.43
CA ILE A 10 30.75 8.73 -12.86
C ILE A 10 30.15 8.68 -14.28
N THR A 11 30.40 7.63 -15.06
CA THR A 11 29.93 7.57 -16.46
C THR A 11 28.91 6.44 -16.59
N ASN A 12 27.61 6.69 -16.75
CA ASN A 12 27.10 7.34 -17.94
C ASN A 12 25.63 7.80 -17.80
N LEU A 13 25.40 9.02 -18.28
CA LEU A 13 24.15 9.67 -18.73
C LEU A 13 23.30 10.56 -17.78
N PHE A 14 23.50 10.58 -16.46
CA PHE A 14 22.87 11.60 -15.58
C PHE A 14 23.78 12.21 -14.48
N GLY A 15 25.05 11.79 -14.41
CA GLY A 15 25.96 12.08 -13.28
C GLY A 15 26.50 13.51 -13.18
N GLY A 16 26.61 14.26 -14.27
CA GLY A 16 27.38 15.53 -14.28
C GLY A 16 26.87 16.66 -13.36
N ILE A 17 25.56 16.75 -13.12
CA ILE A 17 24.97 17.78 -12.26
C ILE A 17 24.85 17.28 -10.81
N TYR A 18 24.46 16.01 -10.63
CA TYR A 18 24.30 15.41 -9.31
C TYR A 18 25.65 15.18 -8.61
N ASP A 19 26.72 14.83 -9.34
CA ASP A 19 28.05 14.62 -8.75
C ASP A 19 28.65 15.91 -8.20
N ASN A 20 28.44 17.04 -8.87
CA ASN A 20 28.95 18.33 -8.41
C ASN A 20 28.12 18.85 -7.22
N LEU A 21 26.82 18.56 -7.20
CA LEU A 21 25.92 18.89 -6.10
C LEU A 21 26.21 18.04 -4.85
N ALA A 22 26.40 16.73 -5.02
CA ALA A 22 26.72 15.78 -3.94
C ALA A 22 28.12 16.03 -3.34
N LYS A 23 29.13 16.32 -4.17
CA LYS A 23 30.47 16.71 -3.70
C LYS A 23 30.43 18.02 -2.92
N ASN A 24 29.62 19.00 -3.35
CA ASN A 24 29.46 20.25 -2.64
C ASN A 24 28.61 20.14 -1.37
N SER A 25 27.74 19.14 -1.24
CA SER A 25 26.92 18.94 -0.03
C SER A 25 27.65 18.15 1.05
N LEU A 26 28.64 17.32 0.71
CA LEU A 26 29.51 16.68 1.70
C LEU A 26 30.47 17.63 2.41
N LYS A 27 30.62 18.89 1.94
CA LYS A 27 31.49 19.90 2.59
C LYS A 27 31.12 20.19 4.05
N PHE A 28 29.90 19.87 4.45
CA PHE A 28 29.42 20.01 5.82
C PHE A 28 29.90 18.89 6.75
N ILE A 29 30.53 17.84 6.21
CA ILE A 29 30.94 16.65 6.94
C ILE A 29 32.45 16.50 6.89
N LYS A 30 33.06 16.25 8.04
CA LYS A 30 34.51 16.05 8.14
C LYS A 30 34.93 14.75 7.41
N PRO A 31 36.04 14.75 6.64
CA PRO A 31 36.48 13.56 5.89
C PRO A 31 36.67 12.29 6.73
N ASN A 32 37.15 12.42 7.97
CA ASN A 32 37.32 11.30 8.89
C ASN A 32 35.99 10.62 9.29
N ILE A 33 34.89 11.37 9.30
CA ILE A 33 33.54 10.83 9.55
C ILE A 33 33.08 10.01 8.34
N ILE A 34 33.31 10.52 7.13
CA ILE A 34 32.98 9.82 5.87
C ILE A 34 33.76 8.49 5.80
N GLU A 35 35.06 8.52 6.11
CA GLU A 35 35.90 7.31 6.16
C GLU A 35 35.40 6.29 7.20
N SER A 36 35.00 6.77 8.39
CA SER A 36 34.43 5.91 9.44
C SER A 36 33.11 5.26 9.00
N ILE A 37 32.23 6.02 8.34
CA ILE A 37 30.98 5.51 7.77
C ILE A 37 31.26 4.47 6.69
N GLY A 38 32.18 4.74 5.76
CA GLY A 38 32.59 3.78 4.74
C GLY A 38 33.15 2.48 5.32
N LYS A 39 33.96 2.56 6.38
CA LYS A 39 34.45 1.36 7.10
C LYS A 39 33.33 0.55 7.75
N LYS A 40 32.29 1.20 8.26
CA LYS A 40 31.22 0.55 9.01
C LYS A 40 30.08 0.02 8.12
N TYR A 41 29.71 0.76 7.09
CA TYR A 41 28.52 0.50 6.28
C TYR A 41 28.83 0.28 4.79
N GLY A 42 30.10 0.34 4.39
CA GLY A 42 30.52 0.22 2.99
C GLY A 42 30.09 1.42 2.14
N ASP A 43 30.08 1.21 0.82
CA ASP A 43 29.72 2.23 -0.17
C ASP A 43 28.29 2.73 0.02
N ASP A 44 27.36 1.85 0.40
CA ASP A 44 25.97 2.20 0.73
C ASP A 44 25.90 3.28 1.83
N GLY A 45 26.79 3.21 2.83
CA GLY A 45 26.88 4.22 3.88
C GLY A 45 27.27 5.59 3.36
N VAL A 46 28.27 5.65 2.47
CA VAL A 46 28.76 6.89 1.88
C VAL A 46 27.68 7.49 0.96
N VAL A 47 27.08 6.68 0.09
CA VAL A 47 26.03 7.11 -0.84
C VAL A 47 24.78 7.58 -0.10
N ALA A 48 24.36 6.88 0.96
CA ALA A 48 23.24 7.32 1.78
C ALA A 48 23.53 8.68 2.44
N LEU A 49 24.75 8.87 2.96
CA LEU A 49 25.16 10.13 3.55
C LEU A 49 25.19 11.27 2.52
N GLU A 50 25.70 11.02 1.33
CA GLU A 50 25.69 11.95 0.19
C GLU A 50 24.27 12.40 -0.14
N ARG A 51 23.35 11.45 -0.35
CA ARG A 51 21.94 11.76 -0.65
C ARG A 51 21.29 12.57 0.45
N LEU A 52 21.50 12.21 1.72
CA LEU A 52 20.98 12.98 2.84
C LEU A 52 21.61 14.38 2.92
N SER A 53 22.90 14.52 2.57
CA SER A 53 23.59 15.82 2.59
C SER A 53 23.02 16.82 1.60
N VAL A 54 22.51 16.38 0.45
CA VAL A 54 21.86 17.25 -0.53
C VAL A 54 20.64 17.96 0.08
N LYS A 55 19.82 17.23 0.84
CA LYS A 55 18.57 17.73 1.41
C LYS A 55 18.74 18.37 2.80
N TYR A 56 19.58 17.77 3.64
CA TYR A 56 19.68 18.09 5.06
C TYR A 56 20.96 18.85 5.43
N GLN A 57 21.91 19.01 4.50
CA GLN A 57 23.12 19.81 4.68
C GLN A 57 23.87 19.48 5.98
N ASP A 58 24.01 20.43 6.90
CA ASP A 58 24.67 20.30 8.20
C ASP A 58 24.00 19.28 9.14
N LYS A 59 22.71 18.97 8.93
CA LYS A 59 21.95 17.98 9.71
C LYS A 59 21.98 16.57 9.11
N SER A 60 22.64 16.38 7.98
CA SER A 60 22.69 15.10 7.28
C SER A 60 23.27 13.97 8.12
N LEU A 61 24.35 14.22 8.87
CA LEU A 61 24.93 13.23 9.77
C LEU A 61 23.98 12.85 10.91
N GLN A 62 23.25 13.81 11.48
CA GLN A 62 22.25 13.55 12.50
C GLN A 62 21.14 12.65 11.94
N LYS A 63 20.64 12.95 10.72
CA LYS A 63 19.62 12.15 10.07
C LYS A 63 20.11 10.75 9.72
N PHE A 64 21.32 10.63 9.19
CA PHE A 64 21.98 9.36 8.90
C PHE A 64 22.06 8.49 10.16
N ASN A 65 22.54 9.05 11.27
CA ASN A 65 22.67 8.33 12.53
C ASN A 65 21.30 7.90 13.09
N SER A 66 20.28 8.74 12.96
CA SER A 66 18.90 8.37 13.33
C SER A 66 18.40 7.16 12.55
N ILE A 67 18.61 7.13 11.22
CA ILE A 67 18.21 6.01 10.37
C ILE A 67 19.02 4.76 10.71
N ALA A 68 20.34 4.88 10.88
CA ALA A 68 21.21 3.77 11.24
C ALA A 68 20.83 3.16 12.59
N ASN A 69 20.49 3.98 13.58
CA ASN A 69 20.11 3.52 14.91
C ASN A 69 18.74 2.83 14.90
N GLU A 70 17.78 3.34 14.13
CA GLU A 70 16.40 2.82 14.15
C GLU A 70 16.21 1.61 13.22
N TYR A 71 16.87 1.60 12.06
CA TYR A 71 16.64 0.62 10.99
C TYR A 71 17.90 -0.16 10.58
N GLY A 72 19.05 0.13 11.19
CA GLY A 72 20.30 -0.56 10.92
C GLY A 72 20.78 -0.44 9.47
N VAL A 73 21.52 -1.46 9.03
CA VAL A 73 22.10 -1.53 7.67
C VAL A 73 21.01 -1.50 6.59
N ASN A 74 19.84 -2.09 6.83
CA ASN A 74 18.75 -2.09 5.86
C ASN A 74 18.21 -0.69 5.60
N GLY A 75 18.06 0.14 6.64
CA GLY A 75 17.70 1.54 6.49
C GLY A 75 18.70 2.31 5.63
N ILE A 76 20.00 2.09 5.89
CA ILE A 76 21.08 2.72 5.12
C ILE A 76 21.03 2.30 3.65
N LYS A 77 20.87 1.00 3.36
CA LYS A 77 20.74 0.49 1.99
C LYS A 77 19.56 1.09 1.24
N VAL A 78 18.41 1.18 1.89
CA VAL A 78 17.22 1.80 1.29
C VAL A 78 17.50 3.26 0.94
N VAL A 79 18.12 4.02 1.85
CA VAL A 79 18.46 5.43 1.57
C VAL A 79 19.54 5.57 0.51
N ALA A 80 20.52 4.67 0.47
CA ALA A 80 21.55 4.66 -0.57
C ALA A 80 20.96 4.49 -1.97
N LYS A 81 19.97 3.60 -2.12
CA LYS A 81 19.34 3.32 -3.42
C LYS A 81 18.27 4.34 -3.79
N TYR A 82 17.38 4.67 -2.84
CA TYR A 82 16.14 5.42 -3.11
C TYR A 82 16.09 6.82 -2.49
N GLY A 83 17.10 7.20 -1.70
CA GLY A 83 17.05 8.43 -0.90
C GLY A 83 16.01 8.34 0.22
N ASP A 84 15.55 9.50 0.68
CA ASP A 84 14.49 9.65 1.67
C ASP A 84 13.16 10.08 1.05
N ASP A 85 12.94 9.66 -0.20
CA ASP A 85 11.76 9.96 -1.03
C ASP A 85 10.43 9.45 -0.45
N VAL A 86 10.49 8.50 0.49
CA VAL A 86 9.34 7.91 1.15
C VAL A 86 9.50 7.97 2.67
N ALA A 87 8.38 8.00 3.39
CA ALA A 87 8.39 7.96 4.85
C ALA A 87 8.98 6.62 5.33
N LEU A 88 10.18 6.70 5.93
CA LEU A 88 10.87 5.54 6.47
C LEU A 88 10.23 5.13 7.80
N ASN A 89 9.83 3.87 7.88
CA ASN A 89 9.43 3.16 9.08
C ASN A 89 9.76 1.67 8.90
N LYS A 90 9.60 0.85 9.94
CA LYS A 90 9.97 -0.58 9.90
C LYS A 90 9.28 -1.33 8.75
N ASN A 91 8.02 -1.00 8.46
CA ASN A 91 7.21 -1.68 7.45
C ASN A 91 7.65 -1.27 6.03
N THR A 92 7.85 0.04 5.81
CA THR A 92 8.42 0.58 4.58
C THR A 92 9.78 -0.03 4.29
N ILE A 93 10.68 -0.05 5.27
CA ILE A 93 12.03 -0.62 5.12
C ILE A 93 11.94 -2.12 4.84
N GLY A 94 11.11 -2.86 5.57
CA GLY A 94 10.94 -4.30 5.36
C GLY A 94 10.39 -4.63 3.97
N MET A 95 9.43 -3.85 3.48
CA MET A 95 8.85 -4.01 2.15
C MET A 95 9.86 -3.71 1.04
N ILE A 96 10.57 -2.58 1.12
CA ILE A 96 11.59 -2.20 0.14
C ILE A 96 12.76 -3.17 0.17
N SER A 97 13.19 -3.61 1.35
CA SER A 97 14.34 -4.53 1.47
C SER A 97 14.04 -5.90 0.84
N LYS A 98 12.78 -6.34 0.83
CA LYS A 98 12.37 -7.65 0.29
C LYS A 98 11.95 -7.59 -1.18
N TYR A 99 11.26 -6.53 -1.58
CA TYR A 99 10.66 -6.38 -2.92
C TYR A 99 11.34 -5.30 -3.78
N GLU A 100 12.42 -4.71 -3.27
CA GLU A 100 13.26 -3.72 -3.96
C GLU A 100 12.45 -2.63 -4.68
N ASP A 101 12.68 -2.45 -5.99
CA ASP A 101 12.10 -1.37 -6.78
C ASP A 101 10.58 -1.45 -6.79
N LYS A 102 10.01 -2.66 -6.76
CA LYS A 102 8.57 -2.87 -6.65
C LYS A 102 8.04 -2.43 -5.28
N GLY A 103 8.75 -2.77 -4.20
CA GLY A 103 8.39 -2.31 -2.85
C GLY A 103 8.38 -0.77 -2.79
N PHE A 104 9.43 -0.14 -3.29
CA PHE A 104 9.54 1.31 -3.36
C PHE A 104 8.43 1.94 -4.21
N TYR A 105 8.18 1.39 -5.40
CA TYR A 105 7.09 1.83 -6.28
C TYR A 105 5.73 1.77 -5.58
N MET A 106 5.43 0.65 -4.90
CA MET A 106 4.15 0.47 -4.20
C MET A 106 3.95 1.52 -3.13
N ILE A 107 4.98 1.81 -2.31
CA ILE A 107 4.91 2.82 -1.26
C ILE A 107 4.77 4.23 -1.85
N LYS A 108 5.56 4.54 -2.87
CA LYS A 108 5.57 5.88 -3.49
C LYS A 108 4.25 6.19 -4.20
N GLN A 109 3.69 5.22 -4.91
CA GLN A 109 2.44 5.39 -5.65
C GLN A 109 1.19 5.19 -4.79
N TYR A 110 1.25 4.29 -3.81
CA TYR A 110 0.13 3.92 -2.94
C TYR A 110 0.60 3.91 -1.47
N PRO A 111 0.56 5.04 -0.77
CA PRO A 111 1.06 5.12 0.62
C PRO A 111 0.40 4.14 1.60
N SER A 112 -0.85 3.72 1.35
CA SER A 112 -1.53 2.68 2.15
C SER A 112 -0.93 1.29 2.00
N SER A 113 -0.07 1.05 1.01
CA SER A 113 0.59 -0.24 0.78
C SER A 113 1.47 -0.69 1.95
N SER A 114 2.11 0.23 2.68
CA SER A 114 2.90 -0.14 3.86
C SER A 114 2.03 -0.70 4.98
N LEU A 115 0.79 -0.21 5.13
CA LEU A 115 -0.20 -0.70 6.10
C LEU A 115 -0.68 -2.11 5.71
N TYR A 116 -0.99 -2.34 4.43
CA TYR A 116 -1.45 -3.66 4.00
C TYR A 116 -0.32 -4.69 3.96
N TYR A 117 0.92 -4.27 3.70
CA TYR A 117 2.07 -5.13 3.85
C TYR A 117 2.32 -5.50 5.32
N GLU A 118 2.14 -4.57 6.26
CA GLU A 118 2.18 -4.88 7.69
C GLU A 118 1.12 -5.91 8.09
N LYS A 119 -0.13 -5.72 7.63
CA LYS A 119 -1.26 -6.61 7.98
C LYS A 119 -1.18 -7.99 7.33
N TYR A 120 -0.81 -8.06 6.06
CA TYR A 120 -0.96 -9.28 5.24
C TYR A 120 0.36 -9.82 4.68
N GLY A 121 1.47 -9.10 4.87
CA GLY A 121 2.80 -9.50 4.43
C GLY A 121 2.85 -9.83 2.94
N ASP A 122 3.46 -10.97 2.63
CA ASP A 122 3.66 -11.43 1.25
C ASP A 122 2.34 -11.67 0.51
N LYS A 123 1.26 -12.02 1.21
CA LYS A 123 -0.05 -12.23 0.56
C LYS A 123 -0.54 -10.96 -0.13
N PHE A 124 -0.28 -9.79 0.46
CA PHE A 124 -0.60 -8.52 -0.17
C PHE A 124 0.24 -8.30 -1.44
N MET A 125 1.54 -8.55 -1.38
CA MET A 125 2.43 -8.34 -2.54
C MET A 125 2.17 -9.30 -3.69
N ILE A 126 1.86 -10.57 -3.39
CA ILE A 126 1.45 -11.59 -4.35
C ILE A 126 0.09 -11.22 -4.97
N GLY A 127 -0.87 -10.80 -4.15
CA GLY A 127 -2.17 -10.34 -4.63
C GLY A 127 -2.05 -9.12 -5.54
N ALA A 128 -1.15 -8.18 -5.22
CA ALA A 128 -0.92 -6.98 -6.01
C ALA A 128 -0.35 -7.32 -7.40
N ASP A 129 0.57 -8.28 -7.49
CA ASP A 129 1.05 -8.80 -8.78
C ASP A 129 -0.05 -9.48 -9.57
N LYS A 130 -0.82 -10.34 -8.91
CA LYS A 130 -1.80 -11.19 -9.60
C LYS A 130 -3.01 -10.40 -10.09
N TYR A 131 -3.54 -9.52 -9.24
CA TYR A 131 -4.79 -8.80 -9.51
C TYR A 131 -4.58 -7.35 -9.91
N GLY A 132 -3.34 -6.87 -9.97
CA GLY A 132 -2.99 -5.50 -10.31
C GLY A 132 -2.94 -4.57 -9.08
N ASN A 133 -1.84 -3.84 -8.97
CA ASN A 133 -1.53 -2.96 -7.83
C ASN A 133 -2.66 -2.00 -7.48
N GLN A 134 -3.11 -1.19 -8.44
CA GLN A 134 -4.18 -0.21 -8.24
C GLN A 134 -5.51 -0.87 -7.81
N ARG A 135 -5.82 -2.03 -8.40
CA ARG A 135 -7.08 -2.73 -8.15
C ARG A 135 -7.10 -3.29 -6.73
N LEU A 136 -6.04 -4.00 -6.32
CA LEU A 136 -5.97 -4.54 -4.97
C LEU A 136 -5.96 -3.43 -3.92
N ILE A 137 -5.18 -2.36 -4.14
CA ILE A 137 -5.19 -1.19 -3.24
C ILE A 137 -6.59 -0.61 -3.12
N LYS A 138 -7.28 -0.37 -4.25
CA LYS A 138 -8.66 0.11 -4.23
C LYS A 138 -9.56 -0.81 -3.41
N TYR A 139 -9.42 -2.12 -3.59
CA TYR A 139 -10.24 -3.06 -2.85
C TYR A 139 -10.05 -2.96 -1.34
N LEU A 140 -8.81 -2.87 -0.89
CA LEU A 140 -8.48 -2.77 0.52
C LEU A 140 -8.82 -1.39 1.10
N ASP A 141 -8.55 -0.31 0.38
CA ASP A 141 -8.88 1.06 0.82
C ASP A 141 -10.38 1.27 0.94
N ASP A 142 -11.17 0.74 0.02
CA ASP A 142 -12.62 0.87 0.07
C ASP A 142 -13.25 -0.01 1.15
N SER A 143 -12.81 -1.27 1.27
CA SER A 143 -13.37 -2.21 2.25
C SER A 143 -12.90 -1.96 3.69
N SER A 144 -11.70 -1.41 3.90
CA SER A 144 -11.18 -1.08 5.23
C SER A 144 -12.03 -0.03 5.95
N LYS A 145 -12.69 0.88 5.21
CA LYS A 145 -13.67 1.85 5.75
C LYS A 145 -14.83 1.16 6.48
N TYR A 146 -15.09 -0.10 6.15
CA TYR A 146 -16.14 -0.94 6.74
C TYR A 146 -15.57 -2.09 7.59
N GLY A 147 -14.25 -2.14 7.80
CA GLY A 147 -13.57 -3.24 8.50
C GLY A 147 -13.58 -4.57 7.75
N GLN A 148 -13.71 -4.55 6.41
CA GLN A 148 -13.87 -5.74 5.57
C GLN A 148 -12.66 -6.04 4.67
N ASP A 149 -11.55 -5.32 4.83
CA ASP A 149 -10.28 -5.54 4.11
C ASP A 149 -9.75 -6.97 4.33
N GLY A 150 -9.87 -7.49 5.55
CA GLY A 150 -9.54 -8.88 5.87
C GLY A 150 -10.37 -9.88 5.05
N LYS A 151 -11.68 -9.64 4.90
CA LYS A 151 -12.57 -10.55 4.17
C LYS A 151 -12.30 -10.53 2.67
N VAL A 152 -11.96 -9.37 2.12
CA VAL A 152 -11.51 -9.24 0.73
C VAL A 152 -10.25 -10.10 0.49
N MET A 153 -9.24 -9.98 1.36
CA MET A 153 -8.02 -10.78 1.25
C MET A 153 -8.29 -12.29 1.40
N GLU A 154 -9.17 -12.68 2.32
CA GLU A 154 -9.58 -14.07 2.52
C GLU A 154 -10.23 -14.64 1.26
N LEU A 155 -11.19 -13.93 0.67
CA LEU A 155 -11.91 -14.37 -0.52
C LEU A 155 -11.00 -14.44 -1.75
N LEU A 156 -10.10 -13.48 -1.94
CA LEU A 156 -9.08 -13.53 -3.00
C LEU A 156 -8.11 -14.70 -2.81
N SER A 157 -7.74 -15.00 -1.57
CA SER A 157 -6.87 -16.14 -1.25
C SER A 157 -7.57 -17.48 -1.47
N LYS A 158 -8.87 -17.57 -1.14
CA LYS A 158 -9.65 -18.82 -1.21
C LYS A 158 -10.11 -19.12 -2.64
N PHE A 159 -10.63 -18.12 -3.35
CA PHE A 159 -11.30 -18.31 -4.63
C PHE A 159 -10.54 -17.74 -5.82
N GLY A 160 -9.43 -17.05 -5.58
CA GLY A 160 -8.55 -16.61 -6.65
C GLY A 160 -9.23 -15.67 -7.64
N ASP A 161 -9.12 -16.01 -8.92
CA ASP A 161 -9.65 -15.20 -10.03
C ASP A 161 -11.18 -15.10 -10.02
N LYS A 162 -11.89 -16.08 -9.44
CA LYS A 162 -13.35 -16.02 -9.28
C LYS A 162 -13.77 -14.90 -8.34
N ALA A 163 -13.10 -14.76 -7.19
CA ALA A 163 -13.35 -13.64 -6.28
C ALA A 163 -12.99 -12.32 -6.94
N ASN A 164 -11.87 -12.25 -7.66
CA ASN A 164 -11.49 -11.03 -8.38
C ASN A 164 -12.52 -10.64 -9.46
N GLN A 165 -13.06 -11.59 -10.22
CA GLN A 165 -14.12 -11.34 -11.19
C GLN A 165 -15.42 -10.88 -10.51
N PHE A 166 -15.83 -11.55 -9.43
CA PHE A 166 -16.98 -11.16 -8.64
C PHE A 166 -16.85 -9.72 -8.12
N PHE A 167 -15.70 -9.37 -7.55
CA PHE A 167 -15.42 -8.02 -7.08
C PHE A 167 -15.45 -6.99 -8.19
N GLN A 168 -14.87 -7.28 -9.35
CA GLN A 168 -14.93 -6.36 -10.50
C GLN A 168 -16.37 -6.08 -10.95
N ALA A 169 -17.22 -7.11 -10.99
CA ALA A 169 -18.62 -6.96 -11.42
C ALA A 169 -19.51 -6.27 -10.37
N ASN A 170 -19.21 -6.45 -9.07
CA ASN A 170 -20.12 -6.06 -7.98
C ASN A 170 -19.57 -4.99 -7.03
N TRP A 171 -18.39 -4.42 -7.28
CA TRP A 171 -17.75 -3.48 -6.34
C TRP A 171 -18.65 -2.31 -5.96
N GLY A 172 -19.34 -1.70 -6.93
CA GLY A 172 -20.26 -0.59 -6.69
C GLY A 172 -21.40 -0.96 -5.74
N LYS A 173 -21.97 -2.16 -5.90
CA LYS A 173 -23.04 -2.66 -5.02
C LYS A 173 -22.52 -2.94 -3.61
N LEU A 174 -21.30 -3.49 -3.50
CA LEU A 174 -20.67 -3.73 -2.20
C LEU A 174 -20.40 -2.42 -1.44
N LEU A 175 -19.97 -1.36 -2.15
CA LEU A 175 -19.80 -0.02 -1.58
C LEU A 175 -21.12 0.54 -1.04
N THR A 176 -22.20 0.48 -1.83
CA THR A 176 -23.53 0.97 -1.42
C THR A 176 -24.11 0.16 -0.25
N GLY A 177 -23.94 -1.17 -0.27
CA GLY A 177 -24.39 -2.08 0.79
C GLY A 177 -23.46 -2.14 2.01
N GLY A 178 -22.40 -1.31 2.06
CA GLY A 178 -21.44 -1.26 3.17
C GLY A 178 -20.72 -2.58 3.46
N PHE A 179 -20.53 -3.42 2.43
CA PHE A 179 -19.91 -4.75 2.50
C PHE A 179 -20.54 -5.74 3.49
N VAL A 180 -21.73 -5.45 4.03
CA VAL A 180 -22.49 -6.42 4.87
C VAL A 180 -22.73 -7.71 4.09
N LEU A 181 -22.93 -7.59 2.78
CA LEU A 181 -23.13 -8.71 1.86
C LEU A 181 -21.95 -9.68 1.80
N LEU A 182 -20.70 -9.27 2.06
CA LEU A 182 -19.56 -10.20 2.03
C LEU A 182 -19.61 -11.29 3.10
N ASN A 183 -20.47 -11.12 4.12
CA ASN A 183 -20.65 -12.08 5.19
C ASN A 183 -21.81 -13.06 4.93
N SER A 184 -22.51 -12.96 3.79
CA SER A 184 -23.59 -13.90 3.47
C SER A 184 -23.08 -15.14 2.74
N ASP A 185 -23.65 -16.30 3.09
CA ASP A 185 -23.37 -17.58 2.42
C ASP A 185 -23.76 -17.55 0.93
N GLU A 186 -24.71 -16.68 0.57
CA GLU A 186 -25.12 -16.42 -0.81
C GLU A 186 -24.00 -15.79 -1.63
N ILE A 187 -23.19 -14.90 -1.07
CA ILE A 187 -22.03 -14.32 -1.77
C ILE A 187 -20.92 -15.36 -1.94
N ILE A 188 -20.69 -16.22 -0.95
CA ILE A 188 -19.74 -17.34 -1.09
C ILE A 188 -20.16 -18.25 -2.25
N THR A 189 -21.44 -18.62 -2.28
CA THR A 189 -22.02 -19.44 -3.36
C THR A 189 -21.95 -18.74 -4.72
N SER A 190 -22.20 -17.42 -4.75
CA SER A 190 -22.06 -16.62 -5.98
C SER A 190 -20.64 -16.64 -6.50
N ILE A 191 -19.63 -16.45 -5.64
CA ILE A 191 -18.21 -16.52 -6.01
C ILE A 191 -17.84 -17.90 -6.55
N GLU A 192 -18.31 -18.99 -5.92
CA GLU A 192 -18.04 -20.36 -6.38
C GLU A 192 -18.59 -20.63 -7.79
N ASN A 193 -19.73 -20.02 -8.12
CA ASN A 193 -20.43 -20.16 -9.39
C ASN A 193 -19.98 -19.17 -10.46
N VAL A 194 -19.06 -18.25 -10.15
CA VAL A 194 -18.41 -17.40 -11.17
C VAL A 194 -17.78 -18.31 -12.23
N GLY A 195 -18.30 -18.20 -13.46
CA GLY A 195 -17.89 -19.01 -14.61
C GLY A 195 -18.68 -20.29 -14.86
N LYS A 196 -19.56 -20.75 -13.95
CA LYS A 196 -20.51 -21.85 -14.25
C LYS A 196 -21.73 -21.37 -15.03
N GLU A 197 -22.16 -20.13 -14.84
CA GLU A 197 -23.25 -19.52 -15.63
C GLU A 197 -22.81 -19.07 -17.03
N ALA A 198 -21.50 -18.87 -17.25
CA ALA A 198 -20.96 -18.48 -18.56
C ALA A 198 -21.01 -19.59 -19.63
N LEU A 199 -21.31 -20.84 -19.24
CA LEU A 199 -21.44 -21.98 -20.15
C LEU A 199 -22.82 -22.65 -20.11
N ALA A 200 -23.79 -22.12 -19.35
CA ALA A 200 -25.08 -22.80 -19.21
C ALA A 200 -26.33 -21.97 -19.49
N VAL A 201 -26.44 -20.67 -19.17
CA VAL A 201 -27.72 -19.98 -19.39
C VAL A 201 -27.52 -18.49 -19.67
N THR A 202 -27.97 -18.10 -20.87
CA THR A 202 -28.30 -16.76 -21.35
C THR A 202 -28.82 -15.81 -20.27
N GLY A 203 -28.10 -14.72 -20.01
CA GLY A 203 -28.58 -13.33 -19.91
C GLY A 203 -29.67 -12.90 -18.91
N GLU A 204 -30.42 -13.79 -18.27
CA GLU A 204 -31.68 -13.42 -17.59
C GLU A 204 -31.69 -13.69 -16.07
N THR A 205 -30.75 -14.49 -15.55
CA THR A 205 -30.79 -14.98 -14.16
C THR A 205 -29.93 -14.16 -13.18
N VAL A 206 -28.86 -13.50 -13.66
CA VAL A 206 -27.95 -12.69 -12.81
C VAL A 206 -28.61 -11.40 -12.31
N SER A 207 -29.56 -10.83 -13.07
CA SER A 207 -30.38 -9.72 -12.57
C SER A 207 -31.29 -10.19 -11.44
N LYS A 208 -31.97 -11.34 -11.58
CA LYS A 208 -33.00 -11.77 -10.63
C LYS A 208 -32.50 -12.13 -9.24
N SER A 209 -31.29 -12.68 -9.07
CA SER A 209 -30.76 -13.01 -7.74
C SER A 209 -30.27 -11.79 -6.95
N VAL A 210 -29.71 -10.78 -7.64
CA VAL A 210 -29.33 -9.52 -6.98
C VAL A 210 -30.53 -8.60 -6.80
N ASP A 211 -31.47 -8.61 -7.75
CA ASP A 211 -32.72 -7.86 -7.65
C ASP A 211 -33.69 -8.47 -6.63
N SER A 212 -33.67 -9.80 -6.38
CA SER A 212 -34.50 -10.40 -5.31
C SER A 212 -33.99 -10.06 -3.90
N ILE A 213 -32.69 -9.85 -3.70
CA ILE A 213 -32.17 -9.38 -2.42
C ILE A 213 -32.50 -7.89 -2.22
N SER A 214 -32.43 -7.09 -3.28
CA SER A 214 -32.80 -5.66 -3.25
C SER A 214 -34.32 -5.43 -3.06
N ASN A 215 -35.18 -6.35 -3.53
CA ASN A 215 -36.64 -6.23 -3.49
C ASN A 215 -37.36 -7.19 -2.54
N SER A 216 -36.64 -8.01 -1.75
CA SER A 216 -37.29 -8.86 -0.75
C SER A 216 -37.58 -8.08 0.52
N ASN A 217 -38.63 -8.51 1.25
CA ASN A 217 -38.94 -8.04 2.61
C ASN A 217 -37.71 -8.07 3.55
N LEU A 218 -36.68 -8.87 3.25
CA LEU A 218 -35.41 -8.89 3.97
C LEU A 218 -34.57 -7.61 3.77
N GLY A 219 -34.53 -7.04 2.56
CA GLY A 219 -33.87 -5.76 2.29
C GLY A 219 -34.55 -4.59 3.01
N LEU A 220 -35.88 -4.63 3.09
CA LEU A 220 -36.69 -3.69 3.88
C LEU A 220 -36.46 -3.86 5.39
N ILE A 221 -36.43 -5.09 5.90
CA ILE A 221 -36.17 -5.37 7.32
C ILE A 221 -34.73 -4.98 7.71
N ILE A 222 -33.75 -5.26 6.86
CA ILE A 222 -32.34 -4.87 7.09
C ILE A 222 -32.18 -3.35 7.00
N GLY A 223 -32.87 -2.69 6.05
CA GLY A 223 -32.92 -1.23 5.95
C GLY A 223 -33.54 -0.58 7.19
N PHE A 224 -34.68 -1.09 7.67
CA PHE A 224 -35.32 -0.62 8.91
C PHE A 224 -34.45 -0.91 10.15
N ALA A 225 -33.78 -2.06 10.21
CA ALA A 225 -32.86 -2.40 11.30
C ALA A 225 -31.63 -1.49 11.33
N LEU A 226 -31.09 -1.11 10.16
CA LEU A 226 -29.98 -0.16 10.06
C LEU A 226 -30.40 1.26 10.45
N ILE A 227 -31.59 1.69 10.02
CA ILE A 227 -32.16 2.97 10.42
C ILE A 227 -32.36 3.00 11.95
N LEU A 228 -32.94 1.94 12.53
CA LEU A 228 -33.10 1.80 14.00
C LEU A 228 -31.76 1.74 14.74
N PHE A 229 -30.76 1.05 14.20
CA PHE A 229 -29.42 0.95 14.79
C PHE A 229 -28.69 2.30 14.77
N VAL A 230 -28.81 3.06 13.68
CA VAL A 230 -28.28 4.43 13.58
C VAL A 230 -29.03 5.36 14.53
N PHE A 231 -30.36 5.23 14.66
CA PHE A 231 -31.16 5.99 15.62
C PHE A 231 -30.75 5.70 17.08
N LEU A 232 -30.60 4.44 17.46
CA LEU A 232 -30.21 4.02 18.81
C LEU A 232 -28.77 4.42 19.16
N LYS A 233 -27.86 4.40 18.18
CA LYS A 233 -26.43 4.68 18.40
C LYS A 233 -26.10 6.18 18.41
N PHE A 234 -26.84 7.00 17.66
CA PHE A 234 -26.45 8.41 17.43
C PHE A 234 -27.46 9.46 17.93
N GLY A 235 -28.67 9.06 18.33
CA GLY A 235 -29.70 9.96 18.88
C GLY A 235 -30.31 10.92 17.84
N TRP A 236 -31.55 11.35 18.08
CA TRP A 236 -32.37 12.15 17.13
C TRP A 236 -31.67 13.47 16.70
N ASP A 237 -30.96 14.12 17.62
CA ASP A 237 -30.36 15.46 17.43
C ASP A 237 -29.20 15.53 16.45
N LYS A 238 -28.59 14.40 16.07
CA LYS A 238 -27.52 14.36 15.06
C LYS A 238 -28.02 14.05 13.66
N VAL A 239 -29.18 13.41 13.51
CA VAL A 239 -29.72 12.97 12.21
C VAL A 239 -30.58 14.06 11.56
N VAL A 240 -31.20 14.95 12.36
CA VAL A 240 -32.20 15.94 11.86
C VAL A 240 -31.72 17.40 11.98
N ARG A 241 -30.41 17.68 12.06
CA ARG A 241 -29.94 19.07 11.88
C ARG A 241 -29.99 19.47 10.40
N LYS A 242 -31.21 19.76 9.95
CA LYS A 242 -31.44 20.76 8.91
C LYS A 242 -30.98 22.09 9.50
N LYS A 243 -29.90 22.67 8.95
CA LYS A 243 -29.76 24.13 8.99
C LYS A 243 -30.92 24.66 8.17
N VAL A 244 -31.92 25.20 8.86
CA VAL A 244 -32.74 26.29 8.34
C VAL A 244 -32.04 27.55 8.83
N ASP A 245 -31.88 28.50 7.92
CA ASP A 245 -31.23 29.79 8.15
C ASP A 245 -31.76 30.53 9.39
#